data_AF-A0A538A783-F1
#
_entry.id   AF-A0A538A783-F1
#
_cell.length_a   1.000
_cell.length_b   1.000
_cell.length_c   1.000
_cell.angle_alpha   90.00
_cell.angle_beta   90.00
_cell.angle_gamma   90.00
#
_symmetry.space_group_name_H-M   'P 1'
#
loop_
_entity.id
_entity.type
_entity.pdbx_description
1 polymer ?
#
loop_
_entity_poly.entity_id
_entity_poly.type
_entity_poly.pdbx_seq_one_letter_code
_entity_poly.pdbx_strand_id
1 'polypeptide(L)'
;MRVLMPMTSTATKERGSRSRDRTPSSAAPAKAKPAARTRERASGQGGKRLAAAFDTVSATPALAEARQRLLRASEASAPSGDEVAAAIESDAALAIQVMRAANNGGGPHGRTRGVRQAVDILTVSRIREIVDGVNTYDPFEHPNAQADRHERFRRHAVATRHAAERIADLARLAERDELAVAALLHDVGKLVLTELHGPFEETTDERATPDERIRRERRELGIDHALVGAVLVRRWALAPSVAATIERHHSPKATGHAAAIRLADLVVHYASGDPVPPESIVAAAEQLGLERDAIAPLLYEFPHSGAALKRNTDPCPLSDREVDALRGLAEGKVYKQIASELSLSVSTIRTHLHNVYRKIGAVDRAQAVLIAHEHGWI
;
A
#
# COMPACT_ATOMS: atom_id res chain seq x y z
N MET A 1 31.13 -33.04 64.97
CA MET A 1 32.50 -32.53 64.77
C MET A 1 32.37 -31.13 64.18
N ARG A 2 32.50 -30.03 64.94
CA ARG A 2 33.75 -29.30 65.29
C ARG A 2 34.52 -28.91 64.01
N VAL A 3 34.80 -27.65 63.65
CA VAL A 3 35.40 -26.49 64.37
C VAL A 3 35.37 -25.28 63.39
N LEU A 4 34.73 -24.15 63.73
CA LEU A 4 35.26 -22.85 64.21
C LEU A 4 35.81 -21.84 63.14
N MET A 5 35.15 -20.66 63.12
CA MET A 5 35.66 -19.29 62.90
C MET A 5 36.79 -18.92 63.90
N PRO A 6 37.50 -17.74 63.94
CA PRO A 6 37.05 -16.38 63.58
C PRO A 6 38.12 -15.32 63.17
N MET A 7 37.68 -14.06 63.21
CA MET A 7 38.27 -12.75 62.91
C MET A 7 39.41 -12.25 63.83
N THR A 8 40.17 -11.24 63.37
CA THR A 8 40.75 -10.09 64.12
C THR A 8 41.18 -9.00 63.11
N SER A 9 40.75 -7.72 63.14
CA SER A 9 40.99 -6.59 64.07
C SER A 9 42.46 -6.14 64.19
N THR A 10 42.78 -4.88 63.86
CA THR A 10 43.26 -3.84 64.81
C THR A 10 43.77 -2.58 64.10
N ALA A 11 43.72 -1.46 64.84
CA ALA A 11 44.00 -0.08 64.47
C ALA A 11 45.26 0.46 65.17
N THR A 12 45.92 1.49 64.63
CA THR A 12 46.68 2.58 65.34
C THR A 12 47.25 3.55 64.28
N LYS A 13 46.92 4.85 64.22
CA LYS A 13 47.27 6.02 65.07
C LYS A 13 48.74 6.43 64.97
N GLU A 14 49.04 7.61 64.38
CA GLU A 14 49.97 8.59 64.97
C GLU A 14 49.96 9.97 64.30
N ARG A 15 50.26 10.98 65.13
CA ARG A 15 50.25 12.42 64.87
C ARG A 15 51.65 12.89 64.48
N GLY A 16 51.76 13.91 63.62
CA GLY A 16 53.00 14.65 63.39
C GLY A 16 52.69 16.07 62.90
N SER A 17 53.16 17.07 63.65
CA SER A 17 52.76 18.47 63.57
C SER A 17 53.81 19.37 62.91
N ARG A 18 53.32 20.46 62.29
CA ARG A 18 53.94 21.79 62.10
C ARG A 18 54.75 22.09 60.82
N SER A 19 54.17 23.05 60.06
CA SER A 19 54.75 24.37 59.76
C SER A 19 55.64 24.53 58.52
N ARG A 20 55.07 25.09 57.43
CA ARG A 20 55.37 26.47 56.97
C ARG A 20 54.51 26.85 55.76
N ASP A 21 53.89 28.02 55.88
CA ASP A 21 53.19 28.79 54.84
C ASP A 21 54.00 28.97 53.56
N ARG A 22 53.40 28.63 52.41
CA ARG A 22 53.53 29.36 51.14
C ARG A 22 52.23 29.21 50.33
N THR A 23 51.43 30.28 50.33
CA THR A 23 50.51 30.78 49.28
C THR A 23 49.73 29.76 48.42
N PRO A 24 48.37 29.70 48.51
CA PRO A 24 47.58 28.92 47.57
C PRO A 24 47.18 29.76 46.35
N SER A 25 47.51 29.26 45.16
CA SER A 25 46.86 29.66 43.90
C SER A 25 46.14 28.44 43.33
N SER A 26 44.86 28.64 43.00
CA SER A 26 44.04 27.84 42.09
C SER A 26 43.54 26.45 42.57
N ALA A 27 42.42 26.45 43.31
CA ALA A 27 41.38 25.42 43.17
C ALA A 27 40.01 25.99 43.60
N ALA A 28 39.17 26.31 42.61
CA ALA A 28 37.78 26.74 42.79
C ALA A 28 36.83 25.53 43.02
N PRO A 29 35.62 25.73 43.56
CA PRO A 29 35.04 24.86 44.57
C PRO A 29 34.20 23.68 44.04
N ALA A 30 33.97 22.74 44.97
CA ALA A 30 33.12 21.57 44.90
C ALA A 30 31.82 21.79 44.10
N LYS A 31 31.57 20.90 43.15
CA LYS A 31 30.33 20.86 42.35
C LYS A 31 29.13 20.61 43.26
N ALA A 32 28.25 21.60 43.30
CA ALA A 32 26.91 21.49 43.85
C ALA A 32 26.12 20.35 43.16
N LYS A 33 25.27 19.67 43.93
CA LYS A 33 24.24 18.74 43.42
C LYS A 33 23.46 19.45 42.30
N PRO A 34 23.18 18.79 41.16
CA PRO A 34 22.40 19.43 40.12
C PRO A 34 21.00 19.66 40.67
N ALA A 35 20.62 20.93 40.80
CA ALA A 35 19.26 21.35 40.99
C ALA A 35 18.38 20.69 39.92
N ALA A 36 17.25 20.13 40.36
CA ALA A 36 16.24 19.60 39.46
C ALA A 36 15.87 20.69 38.45
N ARG A 37 16.36 20.53 37.20
CA ARG A 37 15.87 21.31 36.07
C ARG A 37 14.40 20.95 35.91
N THR A 38 13.52 21.84 36.36
CA THR A 38 12.13 21.90 35.95
C THR A 38 12.12 21.87 34.43
N ARG A 39 11.76 20.72 33.86
CA ARG A 39 11.45 20.61 32.44
C ARG A 39 10.14 21.35 32.23
N GLU A 40 10.21 22.65 31.94
CA GLU A 40 9.17 23.30 31.16
C GLU A 40 9.11 22.55 29.82
N ARG A 41 8.18 21.59 29.74
CA ARG A 41 7.80 20.99 28.47
C ARG A 41 7.24 22.13 27.62
N ALA A 42 7.93 22.46 26.54
CA ALA A 42 7.49 23.40 25.52
C ALA A 42 6.15 22.92 24.91
N SER A 43 5.03 23.28 25.54
CA SER A 43 3.68 23.01 25.05
C SER A 43 3.46 23.83 23.78
N GLY A 44 3.69 23.21 22.62
CA GLY A 44 3.43 23.82 21.31
C GLY A 44 4.38 23.40 20.20
N GLN A 45 5.62 22.97 20.51
CA GLN A 45 6.57 22.53 19.48
C GLN A 45 6.19 21.17 18.88
N GLY A 46 5.69 20.23 19.70
CA GLY A 46 5.25 18.92 19.21
C GLY A 46 4.08 19.00 18.23
N GLY A 47 3.08 19.85 18.51
CA GLY A 47 1.93 20.05 17.62
C GLY A 47 2.32 20.68 16.28
N LYS A 48 3.26 21.64 16.28
CA LYS A 48 3.79 22.25 15.05
C LYS A 48 4.54 21.24 14.18
N ARG A 49 5.35 20.37 14.79
CA ARG A 49 6.07 19.30 14.07
C ARG A 49 5.11 18.29 13.44
N LEU A 50 4.07 17.87 14.17
CA LEU A 50 3.04 16.96 13.64
C LEU A 50 2.27 17.58 12.48
N ALA A 51 1.89 18.86 12.60
CA ALA A 51 1.21 19.58 11.52
C ALA A 51 2.07 19.65 10.25
N ALA A 52 3.35 19.99 10.39
CA ALA A 52 4.29 20.01 9.28
C ALA A 52 4.46 18.62 8.64
N ALA A 53 4.60 17.56 9.44
CA ALA A 53 4.71 16.20 8.93
C ALA A 53 3.46 15.76 8.13
N PHE A 54 2.27 16.10 8.64
CA PHE A 54 1.02 15.89 7.90
C PHE A 54 0.98 16.66 6.58
N ASP A 55 1.50 17.88 6.53
CA ASP A 55 1.54 18.67 5.31
C ASP A 55 2.54 18.07 4.30
N THR A 56 3.71 17.58 4.76
CA THR A 56 4.68 16.83 3.93
C THR A 56 4.06 15.57 3.34
N VAL A 57 3.41 14.73 4.15
CA VAL A 57 2.76 13.49 3.66
C VAL A 57 1.60 13.81 2.72
N SER A 58 0.89 14.91 2.96
CA SER A 58 -0.15 15.42 2.07
C SER A 58 0.38 15.88 0.70
N ALA A 59 1.69 16.05 0.54
CA ALA A 59 2.38 16.43 -0.70
C ALA A 59 3.29 15.30 -1.23
N THR A 60 3.08 14.06 -0.77
CA THR A 60 3.88 12.90 -1.20
C THR A 60 3.82 12.74 -2.72
N PRO A 61 4.95 12.45 -3.40
CA PRO A 61 4.98 12.35 -4.85
C PRO A 61 4.32 11.06 -5.35
N ALA A 62 3.73 11.13 -6.54
CA ALA A 62 3.17 9.98 -7.26
C ALA A 62 4.19 9.35 -8.22
N LEU A 63 3.98 8.09 -8.60
CA LEU A 63 4.74 7.48 -9.69
C LEU A 63 4.44 8.21 -11.01
N ALA A 64 5.48 8.60 -11.75
CA ALA A 64 5.35 9.32 -13.03
C ALA A 64 4.40 8.59 -14.01
N GLU A 65 4.57 7.28 -14.18
CA GLU A 65 3.70 6.46 -15.04
C GLU A 65 2.23 6.45 -14.56
N ALA A 66 1.98 6.42 -13.25
CA ALA A 66 0.61 6.44 -12.72
C ALA A 66 -0.09 7.77 -13.04
N ARG A 67 0.63 8.89 -12.88
CA ARG A 67 0.16 10.22 -13.29
C ARG A 67 -0.14 10.25 -14.80
N GLN A 68 0.75 9.73 -15.64
CA GLN A 68 0.55 9.69 -17.08
C GLN A 68 -0.65 8.84 -17.51
N ARG A 69 -0.90 7.69 -16.85
CA ARG A 69 -2.09 6.87 -17.09
C ARG A 69 -3.38 7.62 -16.75
N LEU A 70 -3.41 8.34 -15.64
CA LEU A 70 -4.56 9.15 -15.24
C LEU A 70 -4.82 10.31 -16.22
N LEU A 71 -3.78 11.00 -16.69
CA LEU A 71 -3.91 12.04 -17.72
C LEU A 71 -4.48 11.46 -19.02
N ARG A 72 -3.94 10.33 -19.51
CA ARG A 72 -4.45 9.62 -20.70
C ARG A 72 -5.91 9.20 -20.55
N ALA A 73 -6.29 8.60 -19.43
CA ALA A 73 -7.67 8.20 -19.15
C ALA A 73 -8.61 9.42 -19.15
N SER A 74 -8.13 10.56 -18.65
CA SER A 74 -8.89 11.81 -18.63
C SER A 74 -9.06 12.43 -20.02
N GLU A 75 -8.11 12.20 -20.95
CA GLU A 75 -8.04 12.70 -22.34
C GLU A 75 -8.85 11.91 -23.37
N ALA A 76 -9.42 10.77 -23.00
CA ALA A 76 -10.31 10.05 -23.88
C ALA A 76 -11.49 10.94 -24.34
N SER A 77 -11.96 10.74 -25.58
CA SER A 77 -13.11 11.48 -26.14
C SER A 77 -14.39 11.31 -25.29
N ALA A 78 -14.49 10.20 -24.56
CA ALA A 78 -15.50 9.94 -23.55
C ALA A 78 -14.84 9.27 -22.33
N PRO A 79 -14.32 10.04 -21.36
CA PRO A 79 -13.63 9.49 -20.19
C PRO A 79 -14.58 8.65 -19.35
N SER A 80 -14.21 7.39 -19.09
CA SER A 80 -14.96 6.54 -18.16
C SER A 80 -14.58 6.88 -16.72
N GLY A 81 -15.58 7.17 -15.88
CA GLY A 81 -15.35 7.39 -14.44
C GLY A 81 -14.67 6.21 -13.76
N ASP A 82 -14.92 4.98 -14.23
CA ASP A 82 -14.28 3.76 -13.72
C ASP A 82 -12.81 3.65 -14.13
N GLU A 83 -12.46 4.05 -15.36
CA GLU A 83 -11.07 4.07 -15.82
C GLU A 83 -10.25 5.14 -15.08
N VAL A 84 -10.85 6.32 -14.88
CA VAL A 84 -10.26 7.40 -14.09
C VAL A 84 -10.07 6.96 -12.64
N ALA A 85 -11.07 6.33 -12.03
CA ALA A 85 -10.97 5.80 -10.67
C ALA A 85 -9.88 4.72 -10.56
N ALA A 86 -9.84 3.76 -11.49
CA ALA A 86 -8.81 2.72 -11.50
C ALA A 86 -7.39 3.29 -11.66
N ALA A 87 -7.22 4.32 -12.48
CA ALA A 87 -5.94 5.01 -12.62
C ALA A 87 -5.52 5.73 -11.33
N ILE A 88 -6.44 6.39 -10.64
CA ILE A 88 -6.18 7.02 -9.32
C ILE A 88 -5.81 5.95 -8.27
N GLU A 89 -6.54 4.84 -8.22
CA GLU A 89 -6.32 3.77 -7.24
C GLU A 89 -5.06 2.92 -7.50
N SER A 90 -4.35 3.19 -8.60
CA SER A 90 -3.04 2.58 -8.90
C SER A 90 -1.88 3.23 -8.13
N ASP A 91 -2.13 4.35 -7.44
CA ASP A 91 -1.13 5.10 -6.70
C ASP A 91 -1.75 5.80 -5.48
N ALA A 92 -1.22 5.50 -4.28
CA ALA A 92 -1.73 6.06 -3.04
C ALA A 92 -1.60 7.59 -2.98
N ALA A 93 -0.56 8.18 -3.59
CA ALA A 93 -0.39 9.63 -3.64
C ALA A 93 -1.49 10.29 -4.47
N LEU A 94 -1.80 9.74 -5.65
CA LEU A 94 -2.92 10.23 -6.48
C LEU A 94 -4.25 10.13 -5.74
N ALA A 95 -4.51 8.99 -5.08
CA ALA A 95 -5.69 8.80 -4.25
C ALA A 95 -5.78 9.87 -3.13
N ILE A 96 -4.67 10.15 -2.44
CA ILE A 96 -4.62 11.22 -1.43
C ILE A 96 -5.01 12.58 -2.04
N GLN A 97 -4.41 12.97 -3.17
CA GLN A 97 -4.67 14.29 -3.77
C GLN A 97 -6.12 14.45 -4.21
N VAL A 98 -6.66 13.46 -4.91
CA VAL A 98 -8.03 13.51 -5.44
C VAL A 98 -9.05 13.48 -4.30
N MET A 99 -8.90 12.58 -3.33
CA MET A 99 -9.81 12.48 -2.18
C MET A 99 -9.80 13.76 -1.35
N ARG A 100 -8.62 14.36 -1.13
CA ARG A 100 -8.51 15.64 -0.44
C ARG A 100 -9.20 16.75 -1.21
N ALA A 101 -9.00 16.82 -2.53
CA ALA A 101 -9.62 17.85 -3.35
C ALA A 101 -11.16 17.74 -3.36
N ALA A 102 -11.72 16.53 -3.44
CA ALA A 102 -13.16 16.29 -3.35
C ALA A 102 -13.75 16.74 -2.00
N ASN A 103 -12.93 16.72 -0.93
CA ASN A 103 -13.30 17.18 0.40
C ASN A 103 -12.86 18.64 0.68
N ASN A 104 -12.68 19.47 -0.36
CA ASN A 104 -12.24 20.87 -0.24
C ASN A 104 -10.92 21.04 0.55
N GLY A 105 -9.99 20.09 0.42
CA GLY A 105 -8.72 20.07 1.14
C GLY A 105 -8.82 19.72 2.64
N GLY A 106 -9.97 19.22 3.10
CA GLY A 106 -10.24 18.94 4.52
C GLY A 106 -11.27 19.87 5.17
N GLY A 107 -12.18 20.45 4.39
CA GLY A 107 -13.25 21.31 4.90
C GLY A 107 -14.25 20.55 5.80
N PRO A 108 -15.03 21.25 6.65
CA PRO A 108 -15.85 20.66 7.71
C PRO A 108 -17.02 19.76 7.24
N HIS A 109 -17.26 19.66 5.94
CA HIS A 109 -18.36 18.91 5.33
C HIS A 109 -17.92 17.77 4.41
N GLY A 110 -16.61 17.58 4.21
CA GLY A 110 -16.10 16.43 3.45
C GLY A 110 -16.47 15.11 4.14
N ARG A 111 -17.01 14.16 3.38
CA ARG A 111 -17.33 12.79 3.84
C ARG A 111 -17.19 11.77 2.70
N THR A 112 -16.35 12.04 1.71
CA THR A 112 -16.15 11.15 0.57
C THR A 112 -15.68 9.78 1.07
N ARG A 113 -16.34 8.72 0.62
CA ARG A 113 -16.14 7.33 1.05
C ARG A 113 -15.12 6.61 0.18
N GLY A 114 -15.00 6.95 -1.10
CA GLY A 114 -14.06 6.31 -2.00
C GLY A 114 -13.76 7.12 -3.27
N VAL A 115 -12.84 6.61 -4.09
CA VAL A 115 -12.34 7.32 -5.27
C VAL A 115 -13.42 7.54 -6.31
N ARG A 116 -14.28 6.54 -6.58
CA ARG A 116 -15.36 6.71 -7.55
C ARG A 116 -16.28 7.89 -7.21
N GLN A 117 -16.67 8.00 -5.94
CA GLN A 117 -17.43 9.14 -5.45
C GLN A 117 -16.66 10.47 -5.60
N ALA A 118 -15.35 10.48 -5.36
CA ALA A 118 -14.51 11.66 -5.58
C ALA A 118 -14.50 12.08 -7.06
N VAL A 119 -14.43 11.11 -7.98
CA VAL A 119 -14.50 11.33 -9.43
C VAL A 119 -15.87 11.84 -9.85
N ASP A 120 -16.96 11.40 -9.21
CA ASP A 120 -18.31 11.91 -9.50
C ASP A 120 -18.50 13.35 -8.97
N ILE A 121 -17.85 13.72 -7.85
CA ILE A 121 -17.88 15.07 -7.26
C ILE A 121 -17.04 16.06 -8.08
N LEU A 122 -15.87 15.62 -8.57
CA LEU A 122 -14.91 16.46 -9.29
C LEU A 122 -15.13 16.36 -10.80
N THR A 123 -15.06 17.48 -11.51
CA THR A 123 -15.03 17.41 -12.98
C THR A 123 -13.70 16.81 -13.46
N VAL A 124 -13.69 16.15 -14.62
CA VAL A 124 -12.46 15.62 -15.24
C VAL A 124 -11.40 16.71 -15.40
N SER A 125 -11.81 17.93 -15.80
CA SER A 125 -10.91 19.09 -15.88
C SER A 125 -10.29 19.43 -14.52
N ARG A 126 -11.07 19.38 -13.44
CA ARG A 126 -10.54 19.61 -12.10
C ARG A 126 -9.57 18.53 -11.65
N ILE A 127 -9.84 17.25 -11.99
CA ILE A 127 -8.92 16.14 -11.71
C ILE A 127 -7.58 16.38 -12.42
N ARG A 128 -7.59 16.80 -13.69
CA ARG A 128 -6.35 17.14 -14.43
C ARG A 128 -5.57 18.27 -13.76
N GLU A 129 -6.23 19.37 -13.41
CA GLU A 129 -5.58 20.50 -12.71
C GLU A 129 -4.88 20.05 -11.42
N ILE A 130 -5.52 19.17 -10.64
CA ILE A 130 -4.94 18.61 -9.42
C ILE A 130 -3.71 17.79 -9.77
N VAL A 131 -3.85 16.85 -10.71
CA VAL A 131 -2.83 15.87 -11.10
C VAL A 131 -1.62 16.53 -11.76
N ASP A 132 -1.80 17.65 -12.47
CA ASP A 132 -0.70 18.43 -13.04
C ASP A 132 0.17 19.11 -11.99
N GLY A 133 -0.39 19.44 -10.83
CA GLY A 133 0.34 19.98 -9.69
C GLY A 133 1.03 18.93 -8.81
N VAL A 134 0.88 17.63 -9.10
CA VAL A 134 1.44 16.56 -8.28
C VAL A 134 2.90 16.33 -8.63
N ASN A 135 3.79 16.46 -7.63
CA ASN A 135 5.18 16.05 -7.76
C ASN A 135 5.27 14.57 -8.11
N THR A 136 6.25 14.19 -8.93
CA THR A 136 6.44 12.79 -9.34
C THR A 136 7.82 12.28 -9.01
N TYR A 137 7.94 10.96 -8.94
CA TYR A 137 9.22 10.25 -8.92
C TYR A 137 9.25 9.21 -10.05
N ASP A 138 10.46 8.89 -10.50
CA ASP A 138 10.72 7.81 -11.47
C ASP A 138 11.89 6.95 -10.95
N PRO A 139 11.65 5.67 -10.60
CA PRO A 139 12.70 4.81 -10.06
C PRO A 139 13.74 4.37 -11.10
N PHE A 140 13.48 4.54 -12.40
CA PHE A 140 14.37 4.15 -13.49
C PHE A 140 15.17 5.32 -14.03
N GLU A 141 14.57 6.51 -14.16
CA GLU A 141 15.26 7.70 -14.64
C GLU A 141 16.12 8.36 -13.55
N HIS A 142 15.62 8.39 -12.30
CA HIS A 142 16.27 9.09 -11.18
C HIS A 142 16.33 8.22 -9.92
N PRO A 143 17.05 7.07 -9.97
CA PRO A 143 17.14 6.14 -8.85
C PRO A 143 17.78 6.80 -7.64
N ASN A 144 17.07 6.80 -6.51
CA ASN A 144 17.58 7.28 -5.23
C ASN A 144 16.77 6.68 -4.07
N ALA A 145 17.33 6.72 -2.86
CA ALA A 145 16.72 6.11 -1.68
C ALA A 145 15.31 6.65 -1.34
N GLN A 146 15.00 7.90 -1.70
CA GLN A 146 13.67 8.47 -1.50
C GLN A 146 12.67 7.90 -2.52
N ALA A 147 13.04 7.80 -3.79
CA ALA A 147 12.23 7.16 -4.83
C ALA A 147 11.96 5.68 -4.49
N ASP A 148 12.96 4.96 -3.99
CA ASP A 148 12.79 3.56 -3.57
C ASP A 148 11.81 3.41 -2.40
N ARG A 149 11.84 4.35 -1.44
CA ARG A 149 10.88 4.40 -0.33
C ARG A 149 9.46 4.61 -0.82
N HIS A 150 9.26 5.60 -1.68
CA HIS A 150 7.95 5.87 -2.27
C HIS A 150 7.44 4.66 -3.06
N GLU A 151 8.30 4.01 -3.83
CA GLU A 151 7.93 2.84 -4.63
C GLU A 151 7.62 1.61 -3.78
N ARG A 152 8.36 1.36 -2.69
CA ARG A 152 8.01 0.30 -1.73
C ARG A 152 6.65 0.56 -1.10
N PHE A 153 6.41 1.78 -0.62
CA PHE A 153 5.13 2.17 -0.01
C PHE A 153 3.97 2.00 -0.99
N ARG A 154 4.11 2.53 -2.22
CA ARG A 154 3.08 2.43 -3.27
C ARG A 154 2.76 0.99 -3.61
N ARG A 155 3.78 0.14 -3.85
CA ARG A 155 3.57 -1.27 -4.19
C ARG A 155 2.83 -2.02 -3.09
N HIS A 156 3.25 -1.84 -1.84
CA HIS A 156 2.57 -2.46 -0.72
C HIS A 156 1.11 -1.98 -0.61
N ALA A 157 0.84 -0.67 -0.65
CA ALA A 157 -0.52 -0.13 -0.59
C ALA A 157 -1.44 -0.68 -1.69
N VAL A 158 -0.95 -0.74 -2.95
CA VAL A 158 -1.73 -1.25 -4.09
C VAL A 158 -1.96 -2.76 -3.98
N ALA A 159 -0.94 -3.53 -3.57
CA ALA A 159 -1.07 -4.97 -3.35
C ALA A 159 -2.09 -5.27 -2.25
N THR A 160 -2.01 -4.54 -1.12
CA THR A 160 -2.93 -4.68 0.01
C THR A 160 -4.36 -4.30 -0.39
N ARG A 161 -4.55 -3.28 -1.23
CA ARG A 161 -5.87 -2.97 -1.81
C ARG A 161 -6.44 -4.15 -2.61
N HIS A 162 -5.69 -4.68 -3.56
CA HIS A 162 -6.15 -5.79 -4.39
C HIS A 162 -6.44 -7.05 -3.57
N ALA A 163 -5.59 -7.36 -2.59
CA ALA A 163 -5.83 -8.45 -1.65
C ALA A 163 -7.11 -8.21 -0.84
N ALA A 164 -7.32 -6.99 -0.32
CA ALA A 164 -8.51 -6.64 0.44
C ALA A 164 -9.79 -6.75 -0.39
N GLU A 165 -9.80 -6.28 -1.63
CA GLU A 165 -10.95 -6.43 -2.56
C GLU A 165 -11.30 -7.90 -2.78
N ARG A 166 -10.29 -8.74 -3.06
CA ARG A 166 -10.47 -10.18 -3.26
C ARG A 166 -10.98 -10.89 -2.00
N ILE A 167 -10.42 -10.56 -0.84
CA ILE A 167 -10.87 -11.08 0.46
C ILE A 167 -12.31 -10.68 0.74
N ALA A 168 -12.66 -9.45 0.40
CA ALA A 168 -13.99 -8.93 0.64
C ALA A 168 -15.04 -9.58 -0.29
N ASP A 169 -14.66 -10.05 -1.48
CA ASP A 169 -15.50 -10.90 -2.33
C ASP A 169 -15.76 -12.26 -1.68
N LEU A 170 -14.72 -12.92 -1.16
CA LEU A 170 -14.84 -14.19 -0.45
C LEU A 170 -15.72 -14.05 0.80
N ALA A 171 -15.51 -12.98 1.57
CA ALA A 171 -16.25 -12.68 2.80
C ALA A 171 -17.60 -11.97 2.56
N ARG A 172 -17.98 -11.73 1.29
CA ARG A 172 -19.23 -11.05 0.88
C ARG A 172 -19.47 -9.71 1.60
N LEU A 173 -18.42 -8.94 1.83
CA LEU A 173 -18.55 -7.61 2.43
C LEU A 173 -19.20 -6.64 1.44
N ALA A 174 -19.90 -5.62 1.92
CA ALA A 174 -20.41 -4.53 1.07
C ALA A 174 -19.38 -3.38 0.97
N GLU A 175 -19.76 -2.29 0.29
CA GLU A 175 -19.04 -1.00 0.30
C GLU A 175 -17.57 -1.10 -0.16
N ARG A 176 -17.37 -1.58 -1.40
CA ARG A 176 -16.06 -1.81 -2.01
C ARG A 176 -15.19 -0.56 -2.13
N ASP A 177 -15.78 0.56 -2.53
CA ASP A 177 -15.04 1.81 -2.72
C ASP A 177 -14.44 2.33 -1.41
N GLU A 178 -15.13 2.12 -0.29
CA GLU A 178 -14.64 2.50 1.03
C GLU A 178 -13.47 1.62 1.48
N LEU A 179 -13.62 0.31 1.30
CA LEU A 179 -12.55 -0.66 1.55
C LEU A 179 -11.31 -0.33 0.70
N ALA A 180 -11.47 -0.03 -0.57
CA ALA A 180 -10.37 0.24 -1.49
C ALA A 180 -9.54 1.45 -1.03
N VAL A 181 -10.19 2.56 -0.66
CA VAL A 181 -9.52 3.74 -0.13
C VAL A 181 -8.89 3.48 1.24
N ALA A 182 -9.58 2.77 2.13
CA ALA A 182 -9.02 2.44 3.44
C ALA A 182 -7.78 1.54 3.31
N ALA A 183 -7.80 0.59 2.37
CA ALA A 183 -6.67 -0.31 2.12
C ALA A 183 -5.48 0.42 1.49
N LEU A 184 -5.69 1.33 0.53
CA LEU A 184 -4.61 2.15 -0.03
C LEU A 184 -3.94 3.04 1.02
N LEU A 185 -4.69 3.51 2.01
CA LEU A 185 -4.23 4.49 2.98
C LEU A 185 -3.94 3.89 4.37
N HIS A 186 -4.06 2.57 4.55
CA HIS A 186 -3.97 1.94 5.88
C HIS A 186 -2.65 2.26 6.60
N ASP A 187 -1.57 2.31 5.82
CA ASP A 187 -0.21 2.53 6.28
C ASP A 187 0.28 3.97 6.14
N VAL A 188 -0.58 4.93 5.78
CA VAL A 188 -0.17 6.32 5.55
C VAL A 188 0.46 6.97 6.79
N GLY A 189 0.15 6.46 7.98
CA GLY A 189 0.78 6.88 9.23
C GLY A 189 2.27 6.54 9.31
N LYS A 190 2.77 5.51 8.60
CA LYS A 190 4.20 5.16 8.55
C LYS A 190 5.01 6.30 7.91
N LEU A 191 4.45 6.96 6.89
CA LEU A 191 5.07 8.14 6.27
C LEU A 191 5.18 9.31 7.27
N VAL A 192 4.15 9.53 8.08
CA VAL A 192 4.15 10.58 9.11
C VAL A 192 5.17 10.27 10.21
N LEU A 193 5.19 9.04 10.71
CA LEU A 193 6.15 8.62 11.72
C LEU A 193 7.59 8.75 11.20
N THR A 194 7.83 8.40 9.94
CA THR A 194 9.13 8.54 9.28
C THR A 194 9.58 10.01 9.22
N GLU A 195 8.67 10.91 8.87
CA GLU A 195 8.96 12.35 8.83
C GLU A 195 9.26 12.92 10.24
N LEU A 196 8.59 12.43 11.27
CA LEU A 196 8.76 12.92 12.64
C LEU A 196 10.00 12.38 13.35
N HIS A 197 10.32 11.11 13.10
CA HIS A 197 11.28 10.35 13.90
C HIS A 197 12.46 9.81 13.08
N GLY A 198 12.50 10.04 11.77
CA GLY A 198 13.39 9.34 10.86
C GLY A 198 12.86 7.93 10.53
N PRO A 199 13.58 7.14 9.71
CA PRO A 199 13.13 5.84 9.24
C PRO A 199 13.11 4.79 10.37
N PHE A 200 12.06 4.84 11.19
CA PHE A 200 11.84 4.03 12.39
C PHE A 200 11.63 2.54 12.07
N GLU A 201 11.22 2.21 10.85
CA GLU A 201 11.12 0.84 10.36
C GLU A 201 12.41 0.35 9.69
N GLU A 202 13.08 1.19 8.88
CA GLU A 202 14.24 0.75 8.06
C GLU A 202 15.53 0.53 8.88
N THR A 203 15.59 1.03 10.12
CA THR A 203 16.76 0.84 11.01
C THR A 203 16.66 -0.39 11.91
N THR A 204 15.60 -1.20 11.80
CA THR A 204 15.32 -2.28 12.77
C THR A 204 14.96 -3.61 12.10
N ASP A 205 15.51 -4.68 12.69
CA ASP A 205 15.30 -6.11 12.44
C ASP A 205 14.31 -6.46 11.30
N GLU A 206 14.86 -6.77 10.12
CA GLU A 206 14.11 -7.27 8.95
C GLU A 206 13.27 -8.52 9.27
N ARG A 207 13.51 -9.16 10.43
CA ARG A 207 12.77 -10.34 10.90
C ARG A 207 11.53 -10.02 11.73
N ALA A 208 11.21 -8.75 11.97
CA ALA A 208 10.02 -8.38 12.73
C ALA A 208 8.74 -8.52 11.89
N THR A 209 7.77 -9.26 12.43
CA THR A 209 6.41 -9.41 11.87
C THR A 209 5.63 -8.08 11.93
N PRO A 210 4.58 -7.88 11.11
CA PRO A 210 3.75 -6.66 11.17
C PRO A 210 3.21 -6.36 12.58
N ASP A 211 2.74 -7.40 13.27
CA ASP A 211 2.25 -7.33 14.64
C ASP A 211 3.34 -6.94 15.66
N GLU A 212 4.60 -7.32 15.44
CA GLU A 212 5.72 -6.90 16.30
C GLU A 212 6.13 -5.46 16.03
N ARG A 213 6.08 -5.01 14.77
CA ARG A 213 6.37 -3.63 14.37
C ARG A 213 5.42 -2.65 15.06
N ILE A 214 4.11 -2.89 14.99
CA ILE A 214 3.15 -2.01 15.67
C ILE A 214 3.31 -2.02 17.20
N ARG A 215 3.60 -3.18 17.82
CA ARG A 215 3.86 -3.25 19.26
C ARG A 215 5.10 -2.44 19.65
N ARG A 216 6.12 -2.41 18.78
CA ARG A 216 7.34 -1.62 19.00
C ARG A 216 7.03 -0.13 18.96
N GLU A 217 6.31 0.34 17.95
CA GLU A 217 5.88 1.74 17.85
C GLU A 217 5.16 2.19 19.11
N ARG A 218 4.18 1.41 19.60
CA ARG A 218 3.47 1.71 20.85
C ARG A 218 4.39 1.80 22.07
N ARG A 219 5.39 0.92 22.17
CA ARG A 219 6.32 0.91 23.31
C ARG A 219 7.29 2.08 23.28
N GLU A 220 7.80 2.43 22.10
CA GLU A 220 8.90 3.40 21.96
C GLU A 220 8.41 4.82 21.69
N LEU A 221 7.34 4.98 20.91
CA LEU A 221 6.78 6.27 20.52
C LEU A 221 5.52 6.63 21.31
N GLY A 222 4.88 5.65 21.97
CA GLY A 222 3.61 5.83 22.67
C GLY A 222 2.40 5.94 21.74
N ILE A 223 2.61 5.81 20.43
CA ILE A 223 1.62 5.87 19.36
C ILE A 223 2.03 4.92 18.25
N ASP A 224 1.07 4.44 17.45
CA ASP A 224 1.33 3.61 16.27
C ASP A 224 0.91 4.30 14.96
N HIS A 225 1.39 3.75 13.85
CA HIS A 225 1.07 4.28 12.51
C HIS A 225 -0.43 4.19 12.20
N ALA A 226 -1.15 3.18 12.69
CA ALA A 226 -2.57 3.02 12.44
C ALA A 226 -3.38 4.20 13.03
N LEU A 227 -3.08 4.58 14.28
CA LEU A 227 -3.71 5.73 14.93
C LEU A 227 -3.30 7.05 14.28
N VAL A 228 -2.01 7.23 13.96
CA VAL A 228 -1.54 8.45 13.26
C VAL A 228 -2.20 8.59 11.89
N GLY A 229 -2.29 7.50 11.13
CA GLY A 229 -2.96 7.46 9.82
C GLY A 229 -4.44 7.83 9.94
N ALA A 230 -5.15 7.29 10.93
CA ALA A 230 -6.54 7.63 11.19
C ALA A 230 -6.74 9.13 11.51
N VAL A 231 -5.83 9.73 12.29
CA VAL A 231 -5.86 11.18 12.57
C VAL A 231 -5.65 11.99 11.28
N LEU A 232 -4.70 11.59 10.44
CA LEU A 232 -4.44 12.26 9.16
C LEU A 232 -5.64 12.19 8.21
N VAL A 233 -6.25 11.01 8.09
CA VAL A 233 -7.44 10.79 7.25
C VAL A 233 -8.65 11.60 7.74
N ARG A 234 -8.82 11.76 9.06
CA ARG A 234 -9.83 12.68 9.62
C ARG A 234 -9.52 14.14 9.27
N ARG A 235 -8.25 14.55 9.29
CA ARG A 235 -7.83 15.90 8.89
C ARG A 235 -8.13 16.19 7.42
N TRP A 236 -8.09 15.17 6.56
CA TRP A 236 -8.52 15.26 5.16
C TRP A 236 -10.04 15.22 4.96
N ALA A 237 -10.82 15.17 6.04
CA ALA A 237 -12.27 15.07 6.04
C ALA A 237 -12.81 13.88 5.22
N LEU A 238 -12.10 12.74 5.23
CA LEU A 238 -12.64 11.49 4.69
C LEU A 238 -13.72 10.94 5.64
N ALA A 239 -14.54 10.02 5.13
CA ALA A 239 -15.61 9.41 5.91
C ALA A 239 -15.08 8.83 7.25
N PRO A 240 -15.79 9.02 8.39
CA PRO A 240 -15.35 8.50 9.68
C PRO A 240 -15.15 6.98 9.71
N SER A 241 -15.86 6.26 8.85
CA SER A 241 -15.76 4.81 8.66
C SER A 241 -14.40 4.41 8.06
N VAL A 242 -13.90 5.12 7.04
CA VAL A 242 -12.51 4.97 6.53
C VAL A 242 -11.48 5.15 7.65
N ALA A 243 -11.58 6.25 8.41
CA ALA A 243 -10.65 6.50 9.51
C ALA A 243 -10.74 5.42 10.60
N ALA A 244 -11.95 4.97 10.94
CA ALA A 244 -12.17 3.92 11.93
C ALA A 244 -11.63 2.55 11.49
N THR A 245 -11.69 2.26 10.19
CA THR A 245 -11.11 1.07 9.56
C THR A 245 -9.59 1.09 9.63
N ILE A 246 -8.97 2.22 9.24
CA ILE A 246 -7.51 2.42 9.33
C ILE A 246 -7.05 2.35 10.79
N GLU A 247 -7.76 2.94 11.74
CA GLU A 247 -7.38 2.88 13.16
C GLU A 247 -7.34 1.45 13.72
N ARG A 248 -8.19 0.55 13.18
CA ARG A 248 -8.44 -0.79 13.75
C ARG A 248 -7.79 -1.93 12.97
N HIS A 249 -7.13 -1.68 11.84
CA HIS A 249 -6.68 -2.77 10.97
C HIS A 249 -5.65 -3.71 11.62
N HIS A 250 -4.84 -3.28 12.59
CA HIS A 250 -3.98 -4.19 13.36
C HIS A 250 -4.66 -4.82 14.60
N SER A 251 -5.94 -4.55 14.86
CA SER A 251 -6.64 -5.13 16.00
C SER A 251 -6.83 -6.64 15.81
N PRO A 252 -6.47 -7.50 16.79
CA PRO A 252 -6.80 -8.92 16.75
C PRO A 252 -8.32 -9.18 16.75
N LYS A 253 -9.11 -8.18 17.16
CA LYS A 253 -10.58 -8.19 17.18
C LYS A 253 -11.17 -7.32 16.08
N ALA A 254 -10.41 -7.02 15.03
CA ALA A 254 -10.93 -6.30 13.87
C ALA A 254 -12.08 -7.11 13.25
N THR A 255 -13.08 -6.41 12.70
CA THR A 255 -14.22 -7.00 11.99
C THR A 255 -14.49 -6.20 10.72
N GLY A 256 -15.29 -6.74 9.79
CA GLY A 256 -15.65 -6.06 8.55
C GLY A 256 -14.42 -5.64 7.72
N HIS A 257 -14.41 -4.41 7.21
CA HIS A 257 -13.31 -3.90 6.39
C HIS A 257 -11.96 -3.87 7.12
N ALA A 258 -11.94 -3.61 8.43
CA ALA A 258 -10.69 -3.62 9.19
C ALA A 258 -10.08 -5.02 9.26
N ALA A 259 -10.91 -6.07 9.40
CA ALA A 259 -10.43 -7.46 9.34
C ALA A 259 -9.97 -7.85 7.93
N ALA A 260 -10.67 -7.38 6.89
CA ALA A 260 -10.28 -7.61 5.50
C ALA A 260 -8.91 -7.00 5.20
N ILE A 261 -8.66 -5.75 5.63
CA ILE A 261 -7.36 -5.09 5.46
C ILE A 261 -6.30 -5.79 6.31
N ARG A 262 -6.60 -6.22 7.54
CA ARG A 262 -5.67 -7.00 8.36
C ARG A 262 -5.20 -8.26 7.64
N LEU A 263 -6.15 -9.05 7.13
CA LEU A 263 -5.83 -10.28 6.42
C LEU A 263 -5.05 -9.98 5.14
N ALA A 264 -5.44 -8.95 4.39
CA ALA A 264 -4.75 -8.51 3.18
C ALA A 264 -3.29 -8.13 3.45
N ASP A 265 -3.05 -7.32 4.48
CA ASP A 265 -1.71 -6.89 4.91
C ASP A 265 -0.82 -8.09 5.25
N LEU A 266 -1.33 -9.03 6.07
CA LEU A 266 -0.60 -10.25 6.43
C LEU A 266 -0.29 -11.13 5.20
N VAL A 267 -1.24 -11.26 4.26
CA VAL A 267 -1.04 -12.02 3.01
C VAL A 267 0.01 -11.36 2.13
N VAL A 268 -0.01 -10.04 1.99
CA VAL A 268 0.95 -9.29 1.16
C VAL A 268 2.36 -9.32 1.76
N HIS A 269 2.49 -9.23 3.08
CA HIS A 269 3.77 -9.45 3.75
C HIS A 269 4.28 -10.88 3.54
N TYR A 270 3.43 -11.89 3.78
CA TYR A 270 3.80 -13.30 3.57
C TYR A 270 4.24 -13.56 2.12
N ALA A 271 3.49 -13.05 1.14
CA ALA A 271 3.78 -13.08 -0.29
C ALA A 271 5.13 -12.46 -0.67
N SER A 272 5.53 -11.42 0.06
CA SER A 272 6.79 -10.70 -0.15
C SER A 272 7.98 -11.38 0.51
N GLY A 273 7.77 -12.53 1.18
CA GLY A 273 8.79 -13.25 1.93
C GLY A 273 9.05 -12.68 3.32
N ASP A 274 8.22 -11.75 3.80
CA ASP A 274 8.33 -11.21 5.14
C ASP A 274 7.89 -12.25 6.19
N PRO A 275 8.45 -12.19 7.40
CA PRO A 275 8.05 -13.06 8.49
C PRO A 275 6.59 -12.77 8.89
N VAL A 276 5.72 -13.75 8.65
CA VAL A 276 4.32 -13.74 9.09
C VAL A 276 3.99 -15.11 9.68
N PRO A 277 3.59 -15.19 10.97
CA PRO A 277 3.16 -16.45 11.56
C PRO A 277 1.87 -16.95 10.87
N PRO A 278 1.81 -18.19 10.37
CA PRO A 278 0.63 -18.71 9.69
C PRO A 278 -0.65 -18.64 10.55
N GLU A 279 -0.52 -18.79 11.87
CA GLU A 279 -1.61 -18.64 12.83
C GLU A 279 -2.23 -17.25 12.82
N SER A 280 -1.45 -16.20 12.51
CA SER A 280 -1.97 -14.83 12.41
C SER A 280 -2.87 -14.65 11.19
N ILE A 281 -2.51 -15.28 10.06
CA ILE A 281 -3.31 -15.29 8.82
C ILE A 281 -4.62 -16.03 9.08
N VAL A 282 -4.55 -17.23 9.67
CA VAL A 282 -5.74 -18.03 10.01
C VAL A 282 -6.66 -17.26 10.96
N ALA A 283 -6.11 -16.69 12.05
CA ALA A 283 -6.91 -15.94 13.01
C ALA A 283 -7.58 -14.70 12.39
N ALA A 284 -6.90 -14.00 11.46
CA ALA A 284 -7.49 -12.86 10.76
C ALA A 284 -8.63 -13.28 9.82
N ALA A 285 -8.50 -14.43 9.14
CA ALA A 285 -9.55 -14.98 8.29
C ALA A 285 -10.76 -15.49 9.06
N GLU A 286 -10.56 -16.08 10.24
CA GLU A 286 -11.65 -16.48 11.14
C GLU A 286 -12.54 -15.29 11.55
N GLN A 287 -11.97 -14.08 11.73
CA GLN A 287 -12.76 -12.86 12.00
C GLN A 287 -13.70 -12.47 10.84
N LEU A 288 -13.47 -13.01 9.64
CA LEU A 288 -14.29 -12.81 8.45
C LEU A 288 -15.20 -14.01 8.16
N GLY A 289 -15.17 -15.05 9.00
CA GLY A 289 -15.88 -16.30 8.75
C GLY A 289 -15.34 -17.09 7.56
N LEU A 290 -14.07 -16.87 7.20
CA LEU A 290 -13.41 -17.58 6.10
C LEU A 290 -12.70 -18.82 6.64
N GLU A 291 -12.99 -19.97 6.03
CA GLU A 291 -12.27 -21.22 6.32
C GLU A 291 -10.91 -21.26 5.62
N ARG A 292 -10.02 -22.14 6.11
CA ARG A 292 -8.65 -22.29 5.58
C ARG A 292 -8.62 -22.50 4.06
N ASP A 293 -9.56 -23.29 3.53
CA ASP A 293 -9.61 -23.63 2.10
C ASP A 293 -9.93 -22.41 1.22
N ALA A 294 -10.59 -21.39 1.77
CA ALA A 294 -10.83 -20.12 1.07
C ALA A 294 -9.58 -19.21 1.04
N ILE A 295 -8.63 -19.41 1.96
CA ILE A 295 -7.41 -18.60 2.08
C ILE A 295 -6.28 -19.17 1.22
N ALA A 296 -6.21 -20.49 1.06
CA ALA A 296 -5.13 -21.15 0.34
C ALA A 296 -4.91 -20.61 -1.09
N PRO A 297 -5.96 -20.33 -1.90
CA PRO A 297 -5.78 -19.69 -3.21
C PRO A 297 -5.17 -18.29 -3.11
N LEU A 298 -5.53 -17.49 -2.09
CA LEU A 298 -4.94 -16.15 -1.90
C LEU A 298 -3.43 -16.23 -1.68
N LEU A 299 -2.98 -17.18 -0.87
CA LEU A 299 -1.54 -17.36 -0.59
C LEU A 299 -0.77 -17.86 -1.81
N TYR A 300 -1.42 -18.60 -2.71
CA TYR A 300 -0.82 -19.09 -3.95
C TYR A 300 -0.82 -18.04 -5.07
N GLU A 301 -1.88 -17.26 -5.18
CA GLU A 301 -2.07 -16.24 -6.22
C GLU A 301 -1.27 -14.94 -5.94
N PHE A 302 -1.04 -14.59 -4.67
CA PHE A 302 -0.24 -13.42 -4.26
C PHE A 302 1.24 -13.82 -4.09
N PRO A 303 1.94 -14.08 -5.21
CA PRO A 303 3.01 -13.19 -5.66
C PRO A 303 2.82 -12.70 -7.12
N HIS A 304 1.71 -13.08 -7.78
CA HIS A 304 1.48 -12.90 -9.23
C HIS A 304 0.41 -11.88 -9.58
N SER A 305 -0.11 -11.12 -8.61
CA SER A 305 -1.14 -10.10 -8.87
C SER A 305 -0.55 -8.78 -9.41
N GLY A 306 0.22 -8.90 -10.49
CA GLY A 306 0.40 -7.84 -11.48
C GLY A 306 -0.40 -8.24 -12.72
N ALA A 307 -1.56 -7.61 -12.92
CA ALA A 307 -2.35 -7.70 -14.16
C ALA A 307 -2.84 -9.11 -14.58
N ALA A 308 -3.86 -9.64 -13.91
CA ALA A 308 -4.74 -10.65 -14.51
C ALA A 308 -6.13 -10.72 -13.86
N LEU A 309 -6.73 -9.59 -13.45
CA LEU A 309 -8.15 -9.56 -13.13
C LEU A 309 -8.86 -8.60 -14.10
N LYS A 310 -9.81 -9.21 -14.83
CA LYS A 310 -10.59 -8.72 -15.98
C LYS A 310 -9.88 -8.78 -17.34
N ARG A 311 -9.78 -9.99 -17.91
CA ARG A 311 -10.10 -10.14 -19.35
C ARG A 311 -11.59 -9.83 -19.51
N ASN A 312 -11.94 -8.55 -19.54
CA ASN A 312 -13.16 -8.14 -20.21
C ASN A 312 -12.86 -8.37 -21.69
N THR A 313 -13.21 -9.56 -22.18
CA THR A 313 -13.23 -9.83 -23.61
C THR A 313 -14.19 -8.80 -24.18
N ASP A 314 -13.69 -7.87 -24.99
CA ASP A 314 -14.56 -7.24 -25.97
C ASP A 314 -15.32 -8.39 -26.66
N PRO A 315 -16.67 -8.32 -26.72
CA PRO A 315 -17.47 -9.40 -27.28
C PRO A 315 -16.89 -9.76 -28.64
N CYS A 316 -16.53 -11.04 -28.80
CA CYS A 316 -15.83 -11.50 -29.99
C CYS A 316 -16.62 -11.04 -31.22
N PRO A 317 -16.04 -10.19 -32.09
CA PRO A 317 -16.75 -9.67 -33.26
C PRO A 317 -16.92 -10.75 -34.36
N LEU A 318 -16.39 -11.94 -34.10
CA LEU A 318 -16.40 -13.10 -34.99
C LEU A 318 -17.59 -14.01 -34.66
N SER A 319 -18.17 -14.59 -35.70
CA SER A 319 -19.13 -15.68 -35.57
C SER A 319 -18.43 -16.98 -35.17
N ASP A 320 -19.15 -17.94 -34.60
CA ASP A 320 -18.61 -19.25 -34.20
C ASP A 320 -17.83 -19.93 -35.34
N ARG A 321 -18.34 -19.85 -36.58
CA ARG A 321 -17.69 -20.43 -37.77
C ARG A 321 -16.40 -19.71 -38.17
N GLU A 322 -16.32 -18.40 -37.92
CA GLU A 322 -15.10 -17.61 -38.14
C GLU A 322 -14.04 -17.90 -37.07
N VAL A 323 -14.47 -18.11 -35.81
CA VAL A 323 -13.60 -18.53 -34.71
C VAL A 323 -13.02 -19.92 -34.96
N ASP A 324 -13.85 -20.88 -35.38
CA ASP A 324 -13.40 -22.24 -35.68
C ASP A 324 -12.37 -22.28 -36.82
N ALA A 325 -12.59 -21.49 -37.88
CA ALA A 325 -11.64 -21.35 -38.98
C ALA A 325 -10.31 -20.73 -38.50
N LEU A 326 -10.36 -19.76 -37.58
CA LEU A 326 -9.17 -19.11 -37.01
C LEU A 326 -8.41 -20.03 -36.04
N ARG A 327 -9.10 -20.87 -35.25
CA ARG A 327 -8.46 -21.90 -34.41
C ARG A 327 -7.66 -22.89 -35.23
N GLY A 328 -8.24 -23.42 -36.31
CA GLY A 328 -7.52 -24.31 -37.21
C GLY A 328 -6.26 -23.66 -37.81
N LEU A 329 -6.30 -22.35 -38.05
CA LEU A 329 -5.16 -21.57 -38.51
C LEU A 329 -4.05 -21.46 -37.44
N ALA A 330 -4.44 -21.22 -36.18
CA ALA A 330 -3.54 -21.11 -35.02
C ALA A 330 -2.85 -22.45 -34.70
N GLU A 331 -3.55 -23.57 -34.88
CA GLU A 331 -3.02 -24.92 -34.76
C GLU A 331 -2.05 -25.33 -35.88
N GLY A 332 -1.74 -24.42 -36.81
CA GLY A 332 -0.80 -24.68 -37.90
C GLY A 332 -1.40 -25.41 -39.10
N LYS A 333 -2.70 -25.74 -39.10
CA LYS A 333 -3.34 -26.50 -40.17
C LYS A 333 -3.38 -25.72 -41.48
N VAL A 334 -3.36 -26.45 -42.59
CA VAL A 334 -3.56 -25.87 -43.94
C VAL A 334 -5.04 -25.77 -44.27
N TYR A 335 -5.43 -24.85 -45.17
CA TYR A 335 -6.85 -24.57 -45.47
C TYR A 335 -7.66 -25.81 -45.88
N LYS A 336 -7.03 -26.79 -46.53
CA LYS A 336 -7.66 -28.06 -46.90
C LYS A 336 -8.03 -28.92 -45.67
N GLN A 337 -7.20 -28.92 -44.64
CA GLN A 337 -7.45 -29.64 -43.39
C GLN A 337 -8.58 -28.99 -42.60
N ILE A 338 -8.53 -27.67 -42.43
CA ILE A 338 -9.59 -26.89 -41.75
C ILE A 338 -10.94 -27.11 -42.45
N ALA A 339 -10.96 -27.07 -43.78
CA ALA A 339 -12.17 -27.33 -44.57
C ALA A 339 -12.73 -28.74 -44.34
N SER A 340 -11.87 -29.75 -44.28
CA SER A 340 -12.27 -31.14 -44.02
C SER A 340 -12.85 -31.31 -42.61
N GLU A 341 -12.25 -30.67 -41.61
CA GLU A 341 -12.68 -30.79 -40.21
C GLU A 341 -13.99 -30.07 -39.93
N LEU A 342 -14.20 -28.90 -40.55
CA LEU A 342 -15.43 -28.12 -40.38
C LEU A 342 -16.55 -28.54 -41.34
N SER A 343 -16.32 -29.55 -42.18
CA SER A 343 -17.23 -30.01 -43.25
C SER A 343 -17.64 -28.88 -44.21
N LEU A 344 -16.67 -28.05 -44.62
CA LEU A 344 -16.86 -26.89 -45.50
C LEU A 344 -15.98 -27.00 -46.76
N SER A 345 -16.27 -26.18 -47.76
CA SER A 345 -15.38 -26.06 -48.92
C SER A 345 -14.15 -25.21 -48.58
N VAL A 346 -13.01 -25.46 -49.26
CA VAL A 346 -11.79 -24.63 -49.11
C VAL A 346 -12.07 -23.16 -49.47
N SER A 347 -12.98 -22.91 -50.41
CA SER A 347 -13.40 -21.56 -50.78
C SER A 347 -14.11 -20.85 -49.61
N THR A 348 -14.99 -21.57 -48.91
CA THR A 348 -15.73 -21.08 -47.74
C THR A 348 -14.80 -20.72 -46.58
N ILE A 349 -13.77 -21.55 -46.32
CA ILE A 349 -12.74 -21.23 -45.31
C ILE A 349 -11.97 -19.96 -45.67
N ARG A 350 -11.62 -19.78 -46.96
CA ARG A 350 -10.95 -18.55 -47.42
C ARG A 350 -11.83 -17.31 -47.18
N THR A 351 -13.14 -17.43 -47.42
CA THR A 351 -14.09 -16.34 -47.15
C THR A 351 -14.21 -16.04 -45.66
N HIS A 352 -14.31 -17.06 -44.79
CA HIS A 352 -14.35 -16.86 -43.34
C HIS A 352 -13.08 -16.17 -42.84
N LEU A 353 -11.89 -16.62 -43.24
CA LEU A 353 -10.62 -16.01 -42.84
C LEU A 353 -10.46 -14.58 -43.36
N HIS A 354 -10.90 -14.29 -44.58
CA HIS A 354 -10.91 -12.93 -45.11
C HIS A 354 -11.82 -12.00 -44.29
N ASN A 355 -12.99 -12.48 -43.88
CA ASN A 355 -13.89 -11.72 -43.01
C ASN A 355 -13.33 -11.53 -41.61
N VAL A 356 -12.66 -12.55 -41.06
CA VAL A 356 -11.92 -12.45 -39.79
C VAL A 356 -10.91 -11.33 -39.87
N TYR A 357 -10.02 -11.34 -40.86
CA TYR A 357 -8.97 -10.32 -41.02
C TYR A 357 -9.55 -8.90 -41.10
N ARG A 358 -10.64 -8.73 -41.86
CA ARG A 358 -11.33 -7.43 -41.98
C ARG A 358 -11.98 -6.99 -40.67
N LYS A 359 -12.61 -7.90 -39.92
CA LYS A 359 -13.32 -7.60 -38.67
C LYS A 359 -12.37 -7.25 -37.52
N ILE A 360 -11.21 -7.88 -37.48
CA ILE A 360 -10.23 -7.71 -36.38
C ILE A 360 -9.05 -6.79 -36.77
N GLY A 361 -9.04 -6.27 -38.01
CA GLY A 361 -7.99 -5.38 -38.51
C GLY A 361 -6.64 -6.04 -38.73
N ALA A 362 -6.59 -7.37 -38.90
CA ALA A 362 -5.34 -8.09 -39.15
C ALA A 362 -4.93 -7.99 -40.62
N VAL A 363 -3.63 -7.74 -40.88
CA VAL A 363 -3.08 -7.68 -42.25
C VAL A 363 -2.61 -9.03 -42.77
N ASP A 364 -2.32 -9.99 -41.88
CA ASP A 364 -1.88 -11.33 -42.25
C ASP A 364 -2.27 -12.40 -41.22
N ARG A 365 -1.95 -13.66 -41.55
CA ARG A 365 -2.22 -14.84 -40.72
C ARG A 365 -1.59 -14.74 -39.32
N ALA A 366 -0.34 -14.29 -39.23
CA ALA A 366 0.38 -14.28 -37.96
C ALA A 366 -0.21 -13.23 -37.03
N GLN A 367 -0.51 -12.05 -37.57
CA GLN A 367 -1.15 -10.98 -36.84
C GLN A 367 -2.58 -11.35 -36.40
N ALA A 368 -3.35 -12.04 -37.25
CA ALA A 368 -4.70 -12.49 -36.89
C ALA A 368 -4.73 -13.48 -35.72
N VAL A 369 -3.79 -14.43 -35.70
CA VAL A 369 -3.65 -15.39 -34.60
C VAL A 369 -3.17 -14.70 -33.32
N LEU A 370 -2.23 -13.77 -33.44
CA LEU A 370 -1.73 -12.99 -32.31
C LEU A 370 -2.85 -12.16 -31.67
N ILE A 371 -3.59 -11.38 -32.46
CA ILE A 371 -4.72 -10.55 -31.99
C ILE A 371 -5.76 -11.43 -31.27
N ALA A 372 -6.08 -12.59 -31.84
CA ALA A 372 -7.09 -13.48 -31.26
C ALA A 372 -6.65 -14.14 -29.94
N HIS A 373 -5.36 -14.46 -29.77
CA HIS A 373 -4.83 -14.93 -28.48
C HIS A 373 -4.72 -13.82 -27.44
N GLU A 374 -4.31 -12.61 -27.83
CA GLU A 374 -4.23 -11.45 -26.95
C GLU A 374 -5.62 -11.09 -26.38
N HIS A 375 -6.65 -11.17 -27.21
CA HIS A 375 -8.05 -10.89 -26.82
C HIS A 375 -8.77 -12.11 -26.24
N GLY A 376 -8.16 -13.30 -26.23
CA GLY A 376 -8.74 -14.51 -25.63
C GLY A 376 -9.93 -15.11 -26.40
N TRP A 377 -9.98 -14.92 -27.73
CA TRP A 377 -11.01 -15.51 -28.59
C TRP A 377 -10.69 -16.96 -29.00
N ILE A 378 -9.40 -17.32 -29.03
CA ILE A 378 -8.90 -18.67 -29.38
C ILE A 378 -7.82 -19.17 -28.44
#